data_AF-A0AAC9AZU4-F1
#
_entry.id   AF-A0AAC9AZU4-F1
#
_cell.length_a   1.000
_cell.length_b   1.000
_cell.length_c   1.000
_cell.angle_alpha   90.00
_cell.angle_beta   90.00
_cell.angle_gamma   90.00
#
_symmetry.space_group_name_H-M   'P 1'
#
loop_
_entity.id
_entity.type
_entity.pdbx_description
1 polymer ?
#
loop_
_entity_poly.entity_id
_entity_poly.type
_entity_poly.pdbx_seq_one_letter_code
_entity_poly.pdbx_strand_id
1 'polypeptide(L)'
;MTIYSGLVFQIEQNRQAHIADQTRMIEANEGRMLCNVLILKRKTNKDQKSIISSIGTAKIEDKKIVVLLKNHHCFKFQLRSQPL
;
A
#
# COMPACT_ATOMS: atom_id res chain seq x y z
N MET A 1 14.66 -39.06 18.04
CA MET A 1 13.42 -38.81 17.27
C MET A 1 13.16 -37.30 17.29
N THR A 2 14.01 -36.51 16.61
CA THR A 2 14.15 -35.06 16.90
C THR A 2 14.19 -34.19 15.64
N ILE A 3 14.02 -34.79 14.47
CA ILE A 3 14.20 -34.10 13.17
C ILE A 3 12.87 -33.49 12.68
N TYR A 4 11.73 -34.02 13.12
CA TYR A 4 10.41 -33.57 12.67
C TYR A 4 10.00 -32.20 13.22
N SER A 5 10.43 -31.82 14.43
CA SER A 5 10.07 -30.53 15.04
C SER A 5 10.74 -29.35 14.34
N GLY A 6 12.01 -29.48 13.93
CA GLY A 6 12.74 -28.42 13.22
C GLY A 6 12.20 -28.16 11.82
N LEU A 7 11.84 -29.22 11.09
CA LEU A 7 11.23 -29.12 9.75
C LEU A 7 9.85 -28.45 9.78
N VAL A 8 9.00 -28.83 10.74
CA VAL A 8 7.67 -28.21 10.89
C VAL A 8 7.78 -26.73 11.23
N PHE A 9 8.68 -26.36 12.16
CA PHE A 9 8.90 -24.96 12.52
C PHE A 9 9.42 -24.13 11.34
N GLN A 10 10.33 -24.68 10.53
CA GLN A 10 10.88 -24.00 9.35
C GLN A 10 9.84 -23.85 8.22
N ILE A 11 8.93 -24.81 8.05
CA ILE A 11 7.81 -24.71 7.11
C ILE A 11 6.80 -23.64 7.56
N GLU A 12 6.45 -23.60 8.85
CA GLU A 12 5.54 -22.60 9.39
C GLU A 12 6.11 -21.19 9.29
N GLN A 13 7.40 -21.01 9.58
CA GLN A 13 8.09 -19.72 9.42
C GLN A 13 8.13 -19.26 7.97
N ASN A 14 8.48 -20.15 7.02
CA ASN A 14 8.47 -19.81 5.60
C ASN A 14 7.06 -19.45 5.11
N ARG A 15 6.03 -20.16 5.57
CA ARG A 15 4.64 -19.84 5.22
C ARG A 15 4.21 -18.49 5.78
N GLN A 16 4.58 -18.16 7.02
CA GLN A 16 4.29 -16.85 7.61
C GLN A 16 5.04 -15.71 6.90
N ALA A 17 6.30 -15.91 6.52
CA ALA A 17 7.07 -14.95 5.75
C ALA A 17 6.41 -14.66 4.39
N HIS A 18 6.01 -15.71 3.67
CA HIS A 18 5.28 -15.56 2.40
C HIS A 18 3.95 -14.83 2.53
N ILE A 19 3.17 -15.12 3.59
CA ILE A 19 1.91 -14.42 3.86
C ILE A 19 2.19 -12.94 4.14
N ALA A 20 3.18 -12.61 4.96
CA ALA A 20 3.53 -11.23 5.28
C ALA A 20 3.98 -10.45 4.02
N ASP A 21 4.75 -11.07 3.14
CA ASP A 21 5.18 -10.46 1.88
C ASP A 21 3.99 -10.23 0.92
N GLN A 22 3.06 -11.20 0.84
CA GLN A 22 1.82 -11.05 0.08
C GLN A 22 0.95 -9.92 0.65
N THR A 23 0.81 -9.82 1.96
CA THR A 23 0.07 -8.74 2.63
C THR A 23 0.67 -7.37 2.29
N ARG A 24 2.00 -7.22 2.38
CA ARG A 24 2.66 -5.95 2.00
C ARG A 24 2.45 -5.61 0.52
N MET A 25 2.45 -6.59 -0.37
CA MET A 25 2.18 -6.36 -1.80
C MET A 25 0.74 -5.89 -2.04
N ILE A 26 -0.25 -6.48 -1.35
CA ILE A 26 -1.65 -6.05 -1.43
C ILE A 26 -1.79 -4.61 -0.97
N GLU A 27 -1.20 -4.27 0.18
CA GLU A 27 -1.23 -2.92 0.73
C GLU A 27 -0.53 -1.90 -0.18
N ALA A 28 0.61 -2.25 -0.78
CA ALA A 28 1.27 -1.40 -1.75
C ALA A 28 0.38 -1.14 -2.98
N ASN A 29 -0.36 -2.15 -3.45
CA ASN A 29 -1.31 -2.01 -4.56
C ASN A 29 -2.52 -1.15 -4.19
N GLU A 30 -3.06 -1.30 -2.97
CA GLU A 30 -4.09 -0.41 -2.42
C GLU A 30 -3.61 1.04 -2.37
N GLY A 31 -2.36 1.25 -1.95
CA GLY A 31 -1.70 2.55 -1.96
C GLY A 31 -1.62 3.16 -3.36
N ARG A 32 -1.20 2.38 -4.36
CA ARG A 32 -1.14 2.80 -5.77
C ARG A 32 -2.53 3.14 -6.31
N MET A 33 -3.53 2.33 -6.00
CA MET A 33 -4.91 2.58 -6.42
C MET A 33 -5.41 3.93 -5.90
N LEU A 34 -5.24 4.23 -4.61
CA LEU A 34 -5.63 5.51 -4.03
C LEU A 34 -4.88 6.69 -4.65
N CYS A 35 -3.59 6.52 -4.91
CA CYS A 35 -2.78 7.50 -5.62
C CYS A 35 -3.33 7.77 -7.03
N ASN A 36 -3.66 6.71 -7.78
CA ASN A 36 -4.21 6.81 -9.13
C ASN A 36 -5.58 7.49 -9.15
N VAL A 37 -6.45 7.17 -8.19
CA VAL A 37 -7.75 7.85 -8.04
C VAL A 37 -7.56 9.36 -7.77
N LEU A 38 -6.61 9.74 -6.91
CA LEU A 38 -6.32 11.15 -6.65
C LEU A 38 -5.79 11.88 -7.90
N ILE A 39 -4.90 11.25 -8.66
CA ILE A 39 -4.38 11.77 -9.93
C ILE A 39 -5.53 11.97 -10.93
N LEU A 40 -6.42 10.98 -11.07
CA LEU A 40 -7.59 11.07 -11.96
C LEU A 40 -8.56 12.15 -11.52
N LYS A 41 -8.90 12.24 -10.23
CA LYS A 41 -9.76 13.31 -9.71
C LYS A 41 -9.17 14.69 -9.94
N ARG A 42 -7.84 14.84 -9.90
CA ARG A 42 -7.16 16.10 -10.23
C ARG A 42 -7.25 16.51 -11.69
N LYS A 43 -7.43 15.55 -12.61
CA LYS A 43 -7.71 15.88 -14.02
C LYS A 43 -9.07 16.58 -14.16
N THR A 44 -10.05 16.19 -13.34
CA THR A 44 -11.39 16.81 -13.32
C THR A 44 -11.44 18.06 -12.45
N ASN A 45 -10.81 18.04 -11.27
CA ASN A 45 -10.78 19.15 -10.33
C ASN A 45 -9.35 19.38 -9.80
N LYS A 46 -8.68 20.42 -10.33
CA LYS A 46 -7.28 20.73 -10.03
C LYS A 46 -7.03 21.11 -8.56
N ASP A 47 -8.07 21.52 -7.83
CA ASP A 47 -7.97 21.92 -6.43
C ASP A 47 -8.11 20.74 -5.45
N GLN A 48 -8.45 19.55 -5.95
CA GLN A 48 -8.48 18.36 -5.13
C GLN A 48 -7.07 18.00 -4.64
N LYS A 49 -6.82 18.23 -3.35
CA LYS A 49 -5.54 17.92 -2.68
C LYS A 49 -5.57 16.63 -1.88
N SER A 50 -6.75 16.10 -1.57
CA SER A 50 -6.89 14.87 -0.78
C SER A 50 -8.11 14.05 -1.18
N ILE A 51 -8.06 12.75 -0.93
CA ILE A 51 -9.20 11.84 -1.00
C ILE A 51 -9.20 10.94 0.23
N ILE A 52 -10.38 10.73 0.79
CA ILE A 52 -10.62 9.80 1.89
C ILE A 52 -11.47 8.66 1.34
N SER A 53 -11.08 7.44 1.62
CA SER A 53 -11.74 6.21 1.17
C SER A 53 -11.82 5.21 2.33
N SER A 54 -12.60 4.14 2.13
CA SER A 54 -12.67 3.01 3.05
C SER A 54 -11.34 2.27 3.22
N ILE A 55 -10.39 2.44 2.28
CA ILE A 55 -9.06 1.80 2.29
C ILE A 55 -8.02 2.68 3.02
N GLY A 56 -8.18 4.01 2.97
CA GLY A 56 -7.21 4.94 3.53
C GLY A 56 -7.42 6.37 3.05
N THR A 57 -6.45 7.22 3.34
CA THR A 57 -6.42 8.62 2.93
C THR A 57 -5.23 8.88 2.03
N ALA A 58 -5.44 9.53 0.88
CA ALA A 58 -4.36 10.02 0.04
C ALA A 58 -4.36 11.56 0.04
N LYS A 59 -3.20 12.19 0.24
CA LYS A 59 -3.03 13.64 0.28
C LYS A 59 -1.83 14.05 -0.55
N ILE A 60 -1.85 15.27 -1.07
CA ILE A 60 -0.69 15.87 -1.73
C ILE A 60 0.05 16.74 -0.73
N GLU A 61 1.32 16.41 -0.50
CA GLU A 61 2.26 17.14 0.35
C GLU A 61 3.56 17.31 -0.44
N ASP A 62 4.09 18.53 -0.55
CA ASP A 62 5.39 18.82 -1.16
C ASP A 62 5.65 18.15 -2.52
N LYS A 63 4.66 18.22 -3.43
CA LYS A 63 4.70 17.58 -4.77
C LYS A 63 4.82 16.05 -4.73
N LYS A 64 4.41 15.42 -3.63
CA LYS A 64 4.29 13.97 -3.47
C LYS A 64 2.87 13.62 -3.07
N ILE A 65 2.43 12.42 -3.41
CA ILE A 65 1.19 11.86 -2.91
C ILE A 65 1.54 10.95 -1.74
N VAL A 66 1.08 11.32 -0.55
CA VAL A 66 1.20 10.54 0.67
C VAL A 66 -0.10 9.77 0.84
N VAL A 67 0.00 8.44 0.89
CA VAL A 67 -1.13 7.54 1.12
C VAL A 67 -0.96 6.88 2.48
N LEU A 68 -1.90 7.15 3.37
CA LEU A 68 -2.01 6.52 4.67
C LEU A 68 -3.15 5.50 4.63
N LEU A 69 -2.82 4.22 4.66
CA LEU A 69 -3.79 3.15 4.72
C LEU A 69 -4.34 3.00 6.16
N LYS A 70 -5.50 2.36 6.31
CA LYS A 70 -6.15 2.16 7.62
C LYS A 70 -5.33 1.32 8.61
N ASN A 71 -4.50 0.42 8.11
CA ASN A 71 -3.52 -0.35 8.90
C ASN A 71 -2.31 0.51 9.34
N HIS A 72 -2.36 1.83 9.17
CA HIS A 72 -1.30 2.79 9.48
C HIS A 72 -0.03 2.66 8.61
N HIS A 73 -0.07 1.85 7.55
CA HIS A 73 1.03 1.81 6.59
C HIS A 73 0.99 3.06 5.71
N CYS A 74 2.16 3.70 5.59
CA CYS A 74 2.33 4.94 4.84
C CYS A 74 3.14 4.68 3.58
N PHE A 75 2.57 5.03 2.43
CA PHE A 75 3.22 4.97 1.14
C PHE A 75 3.39 6.38 0.57
N LYS A 76 4.55 6.63 -0.02
CA LYS A 76 4.86 7.92 -0.65
C LYS A 76 5.12 7.69 -2.12
N PHE A 77 4.35 8.37 -2.95
CA PHE A 77 4.46 8.32 -4.40
C PHE A 77 4.84 9.68 -4.95
N GLN A 78 5.61 9.72 -6.04
CA GLN A 78 5.84 10.96 -6.76
C GLN A 78 4.53 11.45 -7.39
N LEU A 79 4.22 12.74 -7.25
CA LEU A 79 3.10 13.33 -7.99
C LEU A 79 3.46 13.34 -9.47
N ARG A 80 2.72 12.58 -10.27
CA ARG A 80 2.86 12.53 -11.72
C ARG A 80 1.54 12.91 -12.39
N SER A 81 1.63 13.30 -13.66
CA SER A 81 0.46 13.59 -14.51
C SER A 81 -0.26 12.32 -14.99
N GLN A 82 0.38 11.16 -14.85
CA GLN A 82 -0.13 9.85 -15.23
C GLN A 82 -0.24 8.92 -14.01
N PRO A 83 -1.23 8.02 -14.00
CA PRO A 83 -1.33 6.94 -13.01
C PRO A 83 -0.07 6.06 -12.99
N LEU A 84 0.22 5.49 -11.83
CA LEU A 84 1.33 4.56 -11.58
C LEU A 84 0.96 3.11 -11.89
#